data_AF-A0A5D0CRT1-F1
#
_entry.id   AF-A0A5D0CRT1-F1
#
_cell.length_a   1.000
_cell.length_b   1.000
_cell.length_c   1.000
_cell.angle_alpha   90.00
_cell.angle_beta   90.00
_cell.angle_gamma   90.00
#
_symmetry.space_group_name_H-M   'P 1'
#
loop_
_entity.id
_entity.type
_entity.pdbx_description
1 polymer ?
#
loop_
_entity_poly.entity_id
_entity_poly.type
_entity_poly.pdbx_seq_one_letter_code
_entity_poly.pdbx_strand_id
1 'polypeptide(L)'
;MKLKKIILEGDSKYEKANQAFPIRWKSHHVTELFVELFPEIELDGNRQLTILATRNRRENAKKYNNYKAFNVSSYYLEEEQIKALEALNPEDENFILDIIEEVLVDITNILGEDEEKRSAIKDTIKQVREMEFSLKKKMKTLSKKSKVGKYKADVFRCLNKTSGEAWCVELENGISGETRVEWLTGKPDYLDRRDYFKKSKWEENKFIITNRLGIEVFSIEIGMEES
;
A
#
# COMPACT_ATOMS: atom_id res chain seq x y z
N MET A 1 9.03 -8.78 -15.53
CA MET A 1 8.74 -8.95 -14.09
C MET A 1 7.33 -8.44 -13.78
N LYS A 2 6.72 -8.93 -12.70
CA LYS A 2 5.37 -8.52 -12.26
C LYS A 2 5.43 -7.19 -11.51
N LEU A 3 4.45 -6.31 -11.73
CA LEU A 3 4.30 -5.06 -11.00
C LEU A 3 4.04 -5.37 -9.51
N LYS A 4 4.78 -4.69 -8.62
CA LYS A 4 4.70 -4.87 -7.16
C LYS A 4 4.58 -3.56 -6.41
N LYS A 5 4.73 -2.43 -7.08
CA LYS A 5 4.66 -1.11 -6.46
C LYS A 5 4.32 -0.03 -7.48
N ILE A 6 3.41 0.86 -7.12
CA ILE A 6 3.19 2.13 -7.78
C ILE A 6 3.49 3.21 -6.73
N ILE A 7 4.21 4.24 -7.12
CA ILE A 7 4.48 5.41 -6.26
C ILE A 7 4.06 6.64 -7.04
N LEU A 8 3.18 7.45 -6.47
CA LEU A 8 2.94 8.81 -6.97
C LEU A 8 3.80 9.76 -6.14
N GLU A 9 4.79 10.38 -6.77
CA GLU A 9 5.82 11.18 -6.10
C GLU A 9 5.70 12.64 -6.53
N GLY A 10 5.49 13.53 -5.55
CA GLY A 10 5.50 14.97 -5.76
C GLY A 10 6.89 15.59 -5.70
N ASP A 11 6.97 16.91 -5.87
CA ASP A 11 8.21 17.65 -5.66
C ASP A 11 8.39 18.01 -4.18
N SER A 12 9.12 17.15 -3.45
CA SER A 12 9.34 17.31 -2.01
C SER A 12 9.93 18.66 -1.59
N LYS A 13 10.71 19.33 -2.45
CA LYS A 13 11.26 20.67 -2.14
C LYS A 13 10.16 21.72 -2.22
N TYR A 14 9.36 21.68 -3.28
CA TYR A 14 8.21 22.56 -3.44
C TYR A 14 7.17 22.34 -2.35
N GLU A 15 6.81 21.07 -2.07
CA GLU A 15 5.84 20.72 -1.04
C GLU A 15 6.27 21.24 0.34
N LYS A 16 7.55 21.02 0.71
CA LYS A 16 8.11 21.52 1.97
C LYS A 16 8.12 23.06 2.03
N ALA A 17 8.52 23.73 0.95
CA ALA A 17 8.58 25.18 0.90
C ALA A 17 7.21 25.84 1.06
N ASN A 18 6.15 25.18 0.57
CA ASN A 18 4.77 25.67 0.63
C ASN A 18 3.94 25.05 1.77
N GLN A 19 4.56 24.27 2.65
CA GLN A 19 3.87 23.51 3.71
C GLN A 19 2.70 22.66 3.18
N ALA A 20 2.82 22.19 1.93
CA ALA A 20 1.80 21.36 1.30
C ALA A 20 1.87 19.95 1.86
N PHE A 21 0.70 19.31 2.01
CA PHE A 21 0.63 17.91 2.37
C PHE A 21 1.20 17.05 1.21
N PRO A 22 2.19 16.17 1.45
CA PRO A 22 2.90 15.48 0.37
C PRO A 22 1.98 14.65 -0.51
N ILE A 23 2.10 14.77 -1.84
CA ILE A 23 1.31 14.00 -2.81
C ILE A 23 1.45 12.51 -2.54
N ARG A 24 2.67 12.06 -2.24
CA ARG A 24 2.95 10.66 -1.90
C ARG A 24 2.08 10.14 -0.77
N TRP A 25 1.85 10.95 0.26
CA TRP A 25 1.02 10.56 1.40
C TRP A 25 -0.46 10.59 1.05
N LYS A 26 -0.92 11.56 0.24
CA LYS A 26 -2.31 11.60 -0.28
C LYS A 26 -2.67 10.33 -1.03
N SER A 27 -1.72 9.82 -1.82
CA SER A 27 -1.95 8.70 -2.72
C SER A 27 -1.63 7.32 -2.15
N HIS A 28 -0.97 7.25 -0.98
CA HIS A 28 -0.32 6.02 -0.52
C HIS A 28 -1.29 4.84 -0.47
N HIS A 29 -2.40 4.98 0.23
CA HIS A 29 -3.36 3.87 0.39
C HIS A 29 -4.03 3.51 -0.93
N VAL A 30 -4.32 4.47 -1.82
CA VAL A 30 -4.88 4.19 -3.16
C VAL A 30 -3.89 3.38 -4.00
N THR A 31 -2.62 3.79 -4.03
CA THR A 31 -1.58 3.06 -4.79
C THR A 31 -1.34 1.66 -4.24
N GLU A 32 -1.30 1.49 -2.92
CA GLU A 32 -1.12 0.17 -2.29
C GLU A 32 -2.36 -0.70 -2.47
N LEU A 33 -3.58 -0.14 -2.39
CA LEU A 33 -4.82 -0.85 -2.61
C LEU A 33 -4.92 -1.35 -4.05
N PHE A 34 -4.63 -0.49 -5.03
CA PHE A 34 -4.60 -0.89 -6.43
C PHE A 34 -3.63 -2.05 -6.65
N VAL A 35 -2.38 -1.92 -6.17
CA VAL A 35 -1.35 -2.97 -6.33
C VAL A 35 -1.71 -4.26 -5.60
N GLU A 36 -2.44 -4.18 -4.49
CA GLU A 36 -2.90 -5.34 -3.72
C GLU A 36 -3.98 -6.15 -4.47
N LEU A 37 -4.82 -5.47 -5.25
CA LEU A 37 -5.90 -6.06 -6.04
C LEU A 37 -5.47 -6.41 -7.47
N PHE A 38 -4.50 -5.68 -8.03
CA PHE A 38 -4.04 -5.86 -9.39
C PHE A 38 -3.47 -7.28 -9.59
N PRO A 39 -3.86 -8.00 -10.65
CA PRO A 39 -3.40 -9.35 -10.87
C PRO A 39 -1.89 -9.41 -11.07
N GLU A 40 -1.34 -10.60 -10.85
CA GLU A 40 0.08 -10.88 -10.93
C GLU A 40 0.61 -10.95 -12.39
N ILE A 41 0.38 -9.89 -13.17
CA ILE A 41 0.76 -9.76 -14.58
C ILE A 41 1.98 -8.84 -14.76
N GLU A 42 2.67 -9.02 -15.88
CA GLU A 42 3.80 -8.17 -16.27
C GLU A 42 3.29 -6.94 -17.02
N LEU A 43 3.49 -5.73 -16.47
CA LEU A 43 3.12 -4.50 -17.17
C LEU A 43 4.15 -4.20 -18.27
N ASP A 44 5.39 -3.95 -17.89
CA ASP A 44 6.45 -3.39 -18.74
C ASP A 44 7.83 -4.03 -18.51
N GLY A 45 7.85 -5.18 -17.83
CA GLY A 45 9.08 -5.86 -17.42
C GLY A 45 9.62 -5.43 -16.06
N ASN A 46 9.11 -4.37 -15.43
CA ASN A 46 9.60 -3.81 -14.16
C ASN A 46 8.72 -4.19 -12.95
N ARG A 47 9.27 -4.01 -11.74
CA ARG A 47 8.56 -4.27 -10.47
C ARG A 47 7.96 -3.02 -9.86
N GLN A 48 8.47 -1.85 -10.22
CA GLN A 48 8.01 -0.57 -9.66
C GLN A 48 7.79 0.44 -10.78
N LEU A 49 6.64 1.11 -10.72
CA LEU A 49 6.34 2.31 -11.50
C LEU A 49 6.34 3.51 -10.57
N THR A 50 7.04 4.59 -10.95
CA THR A 50 6.99 5.88 -10.26
C THR A 50 6.33 6.91 -11.15
N ILE A 51 5.15 7.38 -10.75
CA ILE A 51 4.41 8.46 -11.39
C ILE A 51 4.92 9.77 -10.78
N LEU A 52 5.53 10.61 -11.59
CA LEU A 52 6.26 11.81 -11.17
C LEU A 52 5.40 13.06 -11.40
N ALA A 53 4.95 13.65 -10.30
CA ALA A 53 4.27 14.94 -10.26
C ALA A 53 5.28 16.06 -9.93
N THR A 54 6.29 16.23 -10.80
CA THR A 54 7.35 17.24 -10.62
C THR A 54 7.32 18.29 -11.71
N ARG A 55 7.48 19.56 -11.28
CA ARG A 55 7.64 20.71 -12.18
C ARG A 55 9.04 20.82 -12.77
N ASN A 56 10.00 20.06 -12.23
CA ASN A 56 11.41 20.09 -12.62
C ASN A 56 11.75 19.05 -13.70
N ARG A 57 10.82 18.82 -14.64
CA ARG A 57 11.05 17.94 -15.79
C ARG A 57 12.08 18.60 -16.72
N ARG A 58 13.10 17.84 -17.12
CA ARG A 58 14.06 18.31 -18.14
C ARG A 58 13.33 18.45 -19.47
N GLU A 59 13.66 19.47 -20.25
CA GLU A 59 13.02 19.80 -21.53
C GLU A 59 12.91 18.60 -22.49
N ASN A 60 13.95 17.75 -22.54
CA ASN A 60 13.99 16.56 -23.40
C ASN A 60 13.64 15.24 -22.67
N ALA A 61 13.10 15.29 -21.45
CA ALA A 61 12.71 14.09 -20.73
C ALA A 61 11.49 13.45 -21.43
N LYS A 62 11.58 12.16 -21.76
CA LYS A 62 10.43 11.40 -22.25
C LYS A 62 9.35 11.31 -21.17
N LYS A 63 8.08 11.30 -21.60
CA LYS A 63 6.94 11.11 -20.69
C LYS A 63 7.05 9.80 -19.92
N TYR A 64 7.33 8.71 -20.62
CA TYR A 64 7.59 7.39 -20.04
C TYR A 64 9.06 6.98 -20.23
N ASN A 65 9.66 6.45 -19.17
CA ASN A 65 11.02 5.91 -19.17
C ASN A 65 11.03 4.52 -18.53
N ASN A 66 11.56 3.53 -19.27
CA ASN A 66 11.69 2.15 -18.81
C ASN A 66 13.16 1.85 -18.51
N TYR A 67 13.50 1.65 -17.23
CA TYR A 67 14.86 1.40 -16.77
C TYR A 67 15.04 -0.07 -16.34
N LYS A 68 15.05 -0.99 -17.32
CA LYS A 68 15.13 -2.44 -17.08
C LYS A 68 16.28 -2.86 -16.15
N ALA A 69 17.44 -2.21 -16.23
CA ALA A 69 18.61 -2.53 -15.39
C ALA A 69 18.34 -2.39 -13.88
N PHE A 70 17.37 -1.56 -13.50
CA PHE A 70 16.99 -1.31 -12.12
C PHE A 70 15.61 -1.91 -11.77
N ASN A 71 14.94 -2.58 -12.72
CA ASN A 71 13.57 -3.08 -12.58
C ASN A 71 12.56 -2.00 -12.18
N VAL A 72 12.76 -0.77 -12.67
CA VAL A 72 11.88 0.38 -12.42
C VAL A 72 11.51 1.08 -13.71
N SER A 73 10.33 1.69 -13.72
CA SER A 73 9.92 2.66 -14.72
C SER A 73 9.42 3.94 -14.06
N SER A 74 9.41 5.02 -14.84
CA SER A 74 8.90 6.31 -14.41
C SER A 74 8.01 6.93 -15.48
N TYR A 75 6.98 7.64 -15.05
CA TYR A 75 6.06 8.35 -15.91
C TYR A 75 5.87 9.79 -15.41
N TYR A 76 6.11 10.79 -16.24
CA TYR A 76 5.89 12.20 -15.89
C TYR A 76 4.46 12.61 -16.19
N LEU A 77 3.80 13.21 -15.20
CA LEU A 77 2.48 13.82 -15.39
C LEU A 77 2.58 15.15 -16.13
N GLU A 78 1.48 15.55 -16.75
CA GLU A 78 1.33 16.87 -17.36
C GLU A 78 1.06 17.95 -16.30
N GLU A 79 1.34 19.20 -16.63
CA GLU A 79 1.29 20.32 -15.67
C GLU A 79 -0.11 20.50 -15.05
N GLU A 80 -1.17 20.27 -15.82
CA GLU A 80 -2.56 20.34 -15.37
C GLU A 80 -2.86 19.27 -14.31
N GLN A 81 -2.38 18.03 -14.52
CA GLN A 81 -2.53 16.93 -13.58
C GLN A 81 -1.77 17.22 -12.28
N ILE A 82 -0.56 17.80 -12.38
CA ILE A 82 0.24 18.20 -11.21
C ILE A 82 -0.50 19.26 -10.39
N LYS A 83 -1.00 20.32 -11.03
CA LYS A 83 -1.77 21.38 -10.36
C LYS A 83 -3.01 20.83 -9.68
N ALA A 84 -3.72 19.91 -10.33
CA ALA A 84 -4.89 19.26 -9.76
C ALA A 84 -4.52 18.42 -8.52
N LEU A 85 -3.46 17.62 -8.55
CA LEU A 85 -2.98 16.83 -7.40
C LEU A 85 -2.54 17.70 -6.21
N GLU A 86 -1.88 18.82 -6.49
CA GLU A 86 -1.46 19.77 -5.46
C GLU A 86 -2.68 20.38 -4.75
N ALA A 87 -3.70 20.78 -5.51
CA ALA A 87 -4.96 21.33 -5.00
C ALA A 87 -5.91 20.27 -4.42
N LEU A 88 -5.69 18.99 -4.71
CA LEU A 88 -6.59 17.90 -4.34
C LEU A 88 -6.74 17.80 -2.82
N ASN A 89 -7.99 17.68 -2.37
CA ASN A 89 -8.28 17.30 -0.99
C ASN A 89 -7.80 15.86 -0.78
N PRO A 90 -7.06 15.54 0.29
CA PRO A 90 -6.65 14.16 0.60
C PRO A 90 -7.81 13.13 0.63
N GLU A 91 -9.06 13.59 0.74
CA GLU A 91 -10.25 12.73 0.71
C GLU A 91 -10.73 12.36 -0.71
N ASP A 92 -10.22 12.99 -1.77
CA ASP A 92 -10.67 12.80 -3.15
C ASP A 92 -9.92 11.64 -3.85
N GLU A 93 -10.15 10.42 -3.36
CA GLU A 93 -9.43 9.20 -3.79
C GLU A 93 -9.65 8.83 -5.27
N ASN A 94 -10.81 9.18 -5.85
CA ASN A 94 -11.15 8.89 -7.24
C ASN A 94 -10.17 9.54 -8.22
N PHE A 95 -9.78 10.79 -7.98
CA PHE A 95 -8.88 11.49 -8.89
C PHE A 95 -7.50 10.81 -8.96
N ILE A 96 -6.98 10.33 -7.83
CA ILE A 96 -5.73 9.58 -7.78
C ILE A 96 -5.86 8.26 -8.54
N LEU A 97 -7.00 7.57 -8.40
CA LEU A 97 -7.26 6.32 -9.12
C LEU A 97 -7.36 6.54 -10.63
N ASP A 98 -7.98 7.64 -11.07
CA ASP A 98 -8.10 8.02 -12.48
C ASP A 98 -6.72 8.32 -13.09
N ILE A 99 -5.83 8.99 -12.34
CA ILE A 99 -4.42 9.18 -12.75
C ILE A 99 -3.71 7.83 -12.91
N ILE A 100 -3.90 6.89 -11.98
CA ILE A 100 -3.31 5.55 -12.08
C ILE A 100 -3.82 4.84 -13.34
N GLU A 101 -5.13 4.88 -13.61
CA GLU A 101 -5.74 4.30 -14.80
C GLU A 101 -5.15 4.89 -16.08
N GLU A 102 -5.17 6.21 -16.22
CA GLU A 102 -4.67 6.92 -17.39
C GLU A 102 -3.20 6.57 -17.67
N VAL A 103 -2.36 6.62 -16.64
CA VAL A 103 -0.93 6.31 -16.76
C VAL A 103 -0.70 4.86 -17.19
N LEU A 104 -1.39 3.90 -16.57
CA LEU A 104 -1.22 2.49 -16.91
C LEU A 104 -1.69 2.21 -18.34
N VAL A 105 -2.82 2.81 -18.76
CA VAL A 105 -3.31 2.70 -20.13
C VAL A 105 -2.33 3.32 -21.13
N ASP A 106 -1.80 4.51 -20.86
CA ASP A 106 -0.82 5.15 -21.77
C ASP A 106 0.45 4.31 -21.89
N ILE A 107 0.95 3.75 -20.79
CA ILE A 107 2.08 2.82 -20.82
C ILE A 107 1.77 1.60 -21.69
N THR A 108 0.57 1.00 -21.57
CA THR A 108 0.18 -0.13 -22.43
C THR A 108 0.13 0.27 -23.91
N ASN A 109 -0.38 1.47 -24.23
CA ASN A 109 -0.39 1.96 -25.61
C ASN A 109 1.02 2.12 -26.17
N ILE A 110 1.94 2.69 -25.38
CA ILE A 110 3.34 2.92 -25.77
C ILE A 110 4.08 1.60 -26.04
N LEU A 111 3.80 0.56 -25.26
CA LEU A 111 4.47 -0.74 -25.38
C LEU A 111 3.87 -1.66 -26.45
N GLY A 112 2.71 -1.28 -27.01
CA GLY A 112 1.91 -2.10 -27.92
C GLY A 112 0.63 -2.58 -27.24
N GLU A 113 -0.49 -2.43 -27.94
CA GLU A 113 -1.82 -2.71 -27.40
C GLU A 113 -1.93 -4.14 -26.86
N ASP A 114 -2.42 -4.25 -25.63
CA ASP A 114 -2.59 -5.52 -24.92
C ASP A 114 -3.93 -5.50 -24.19
N GLU A 115 -4.93 -6.14 -24.80
CA GLU A 115 -6.30 -6.19 -24.28
C GLU A 115 -6.41 -6.89 -22.92
N GLU A 116 -5.56 -7.88 -22.65
CA GLU A 116 -5.54 -8.58 -21.35
C GLU A 116 -5.12 -7.60 -20.25
N LYS A 117 -4.04 -6.84 -20.48
CA LYS A 117 -3.58 -5.82 -19.53
C LYS A 117 -4.60 -4.71 -19.35
N ARG A 118 -5.23 -4.24 -20.43
CA ARG A 118 -6.27 -3.19 -20.35
C ARG A 118 -7.50 -3.66 -19.58
N SER A 119 -7.95 -4.91 -19.81
CA SER A 119 -9.05 -5.48 -19.03
C SER A 119 -8.66 -5.58 -17.55
N ALA A 120 -7.48 -6.11 -17.24
CA ALA A 120 -7.00 -6.22 -15.87
C ALA A 120 -6.92 -4.87 -15.15
N ILE A 121 -6.47 -3.80 -15.84
CA ILE A 121 -6.49 -2.43 -15.31
C ILE A 121 -7.93 -2.03 -15.00
N LYS A 122 -8.85 -2.08 -15.97
CA LYS A 122 -10.25 -1.66 -15.79
C LYS A 122 -10.97 -2.45 -14.69
N ASP A 123 -10.79 -3.77 -14.64
CA ASP A 123 -11.38 -4.64 -13.64
C ASP A 123 -10.86 -4.29 -12.23
N THR A 124 -9.56 -3.98 -12.11
CA THR A 124 -8.97 -3.55 -10.83
C THR A 124 -9.50 -2.18 -10.40
N ILE A 125 -9.60 -1.21 -11.32
CA ILE A 125 -10.19 0.11 -11.04
C ILE A 125 -11.62 -0.04 -10.53
N LYS A 126 -12.43 -0.86 -11.21
CA LYS A 126 -13.81 -1.16 -10.80
C LYS A 126 -13.83 -1.76 -9.40
N GLN A 127 -12.98 -2.75 -9.11
CA GLN A 127 -12.91 -3.39 -7.80
C GLN A 127 -12.51 -2.40 -6.69
N VAL A 128 -11.53 -1.52 -6.92
CA VAL A 128 -11.13 -0.49 -5.95
C VAL A 128 -12.31 0.41 -5.58
N ARG A 129 -13.09 0.84 -6.58
CA ARG A 129 -14.29 1.67 -6.37
C ARG A 129 -15.40 0.91 -5.66
N GLU A 130 -15.66 -0.34 -6.03
CA GLU A 130 -16.66 -1.21 -5.36
C GLU A 130 -16.33 -1.49 -3.89
N MET A 131 -15.04 -1.49 -3.54
CA MET A 131 -14.55 -1.60 -2.17
C MET A 131 -14.51 -0.27 -1.42
N GLU A 132 -14.97 0.82 -2.04
CA GLU A 132 -14.98 2.17 -1.47
C GLU A 132 -13.60 2.56 -0.90
N PHE A 133 -12.54 2.22 -1.64
CA PHE A 133 -11.15 2.50 -1.25
C PHE A 133 -10.72 1.90 0.09
N SER A 134 -11.38 0.83 0.55
CA SER A 134 -11.14 0.24 1.86
C SER A 134 -10.85 -1.26 1.77
N LEU A 135 -9.74 -1.69 2.37
CA LEU A 135 -9.36 -3.09 2.46
C LEU A 135 -8.80 -3.41 3.85
N LYS A 136 -9.36 -4.44 4.48
CA LYS A 136 -8.80 -5.09 5.68
C LYS A 136 -8.36 -6.51 5.32
N LYS A 137 -7.07 -6.68 5.03
CA LYS A 137 -6.49 -7.95 4.58
C LYS A 137 -5.84 -8.70 5.73
N LYS A 138 -6.28 -9.95 5.96
CA LYS A 138 -5.66 -10.86 6.92
C LYS A 138 -4.30 -11.35 6.43
N MET A 139 -3.28 -11.20 7.28
CA MET A 139 -1.91 -11.58 7.00
C MET A 139 -1.61 -12.98 7.53
N LYS A 140 -1.99 -14.00 6.75
CA LYS A 140 -1.94 -15.43 7.14
C LYS A 140 -0.59 -15.89 7.70
N THR A 141 0.52 -15.35 7.20
CA THR A 141 1.88 -15.70 7.67
C THR A 141 2.16 -15.20 9.08
N LEU A 142 1.49 -14.12 9.48
CA LEU A 142 1.59 -13.50 10.80
C LEU A 142 0.47 -13.94 11.75
N SER A 143 -0.69 -14.38 11.24
CA SER A 143 -1.77 -14.89 12.07
C SER A 143 -1.42 -16.26 12.67
N LYS A 144 -1.54 -16.42 14.00
CA LYS A 144 -1.16 -17.65 14.71
C LYS A 144 -2.12 -17.98 15.84
N LYS A 145 -2.36 -19.27 16.04
CA LYS A 145 -2.94 -19.80 17.29
C LYS A 145 -1.81 -20.21 18.25
N SER A 146 -2.02 -20.01 19.54
CA SER A 146 -1.14 -20.53 20.60
C SER A 146 -1.20 -22.06 20.64
N LYS A 147 -0.18 -22.70 21.24
CA LYS A 147 -0.02 -24.18 21.22
C LYS A 147 -1.22 -24.96 21.73
N VAL A 148 -1.92 -24.45 22.74
CA VAL A 148 -3.09 -25.09 23.36
C VAL A 148 -4.40 -24.52 22.80
N GLY A 149 -4.34 -23.64 21.79
CA GLY A 149 -5.53 -22.98 21.24
C GLY A 149 -6.19 -21.97 22.18
N LYS A 150 -5.62 -21.72 23.36
CA LYS A 150 -6.11 -20.76 24.36
C LYS A 150 -6.29 -19.36 23.79
N TYR A 151 -5.36 -18.96 22.93
CA TYR A 151 -5.35 -17.65 22.28
C TYR A 151 -5.14 -17.77 20.78
N LYS A 152 -5.75 -16.84 20.05
CA LYS A 152 -5.59 -16.67 18.60
C LYS A 152 -5.28 -15.21 18.30
N ALA A 153 -4.26 -14.98 17.49
CA ALA A 153 -3.85 -13.67 17.01
C ALA A 153 -4.03 -13.61 15.50
N ASP A 154 -4.95 -12.78 15.04
CA ASP A 154 -5.16 -12.50 13.62
C ASP A 154 -4.61 -11.12 13.28
N VAL A 155 -3.49 -11.09 12.56
CA VAL A 155 -2.89 -9.84 12.09
C VAL A 155 -3.53 -9.37 10.79
N PHE A 156 -3.86 -8.09 10.70
CA PHE A 156 -4.45 -7.44 9.53
C PHE A 156 -3.63 -6.25 9.05
N ARG A 157 -3.59 -6.08 7.73
CA ARG A 157 -3.18 -4.85 7.03
C ARG A 157 -4.44 -4.11 6.60
N CYS A 158 -4.57 -2.86 6.99
CA CYS A 158 -5.71 -2.00 6.74
C CYS A 158 -5.29 -0.86 5.80
N LEU A 159 -5.96 -0.74 4.66
CA LEU A 159 -5.78 0.32 3.67
C LEU A 159 -7.09 1.09 3.55
N ASN A 160 -7.08 2.38 3.86
CA ASN A 160 -8.19 3.32 3.61
C ASN A 160 -7.76 4.76 3.95
N LYS A 161 -8.53 5.76 3.53
CA LYS A 161 -8.26 7.18 3.83
C LYS A 161 -7.97 7.49 5.30
N THR A 162 -8.69 6.89 6.24
CA THR A 162 -8.56 7.18 7.68
C THR A 162 -7.29 6.59 8.28
N SER A 163 -6.85 5.44 7.76
CA SER A 163 -5.72 4.69 8.28
C SER A 163 -4.44 4.91 7.48
N GLY A 164 -4.54 5.42 6.25
CA GLY A 164 -3.50 5.30 5.24
C GLY A 164 -3.21 3.83 5.00
N GLU A 165 -2.03 3.37 5.43
CA GLU A 165 -1.69 1.96 5.64
C GLU A 165 -1.38 1.69 7.11
N ALA A 166 -2.32 1.07 7.82
CA ALA A 166 -2.14 0.71 9.22
C ALA A 166 -2.20 -0.80 9.44
N TRP A 167 -1.68 -1.27 10.56
CA TRP A 167 -1.65 -2.69 10.91
C TRP A 167 -2.22 -2.91 12.31
N CYS A 168 -2.98 -3.99 12.48
CA CYS A 168 -3.53 -4.37 13.79
C CYS A 168 -3.50 -5.88 14.02
N VAL A 169 -3.68 -6.27 15.27
CA VAL A 169 -3.87 -7.66 15.70
C VAL A 169 -5.21 -7.76 16.42
N GLU A 170 -6.07 -8.65 15.94
CA GLU A 170 -7.23 -9.09 16.70
C GLU A 170 -6.82 -10.29 17.54
N LEU A 171 -6.87 -10.11 18.86
CA LEU A 171 -6.57 -11.14 19.84
C LEU A 171 -7.86 -11.70 20.39
N GLU A 172 -8.09 -12.98 20.14
CA GLU A 172 -9.25 -13.73 20.59
C GLU A 172 -8.83 -14.69 21.71
N ASN A 173 -9.50 -14.60 22.86
CA ASN A 173 -9.41 -15.58 23.94
C ASN A 173 -10.38 -16.73 23.62
N GLY A 174 -9.83 -17.91 23.31
CA GLY A 174 -10.62 -19.09 22.96
C GLY A 174 -11.42 -19.68 24.12
N ILE A 175 -11.19 -19.24 25.36
CA ILE A 175 -11.95 -19.66 26.54
C ILE A 175 -13.15 -18.73 26.76
N SER A 176 -12.92 -17.42 26.88
CA SER A 176 -13.99 -16.45 27.14
C SER A 176 -14.75 -16.01 25.88
N GLY A 177 -14.16 -16.20 24.69
CA GLY A 177 -14.67 -15.67 23.42
C GLY A 177 -14.39 -14.17 23.22
N GLU A 178 -13.76 -13.51 24.18
CA GLU A 178 -13.47 -12.08 24.10
C GLU A 178 -12.44 -11.78 23.01
N THR A 179 -12.70 -10.71 22.26
CA THR A 179 -11.78 -10.21 21.22
C THR A 179 -11.40 -8.78 21.52
N ARG A 180 -10.09 -8.51 21.54
CA ARG A 180 -9.53 -7.15 21.61
C ARG A 180 -8.69 -6.84 20.38
N VAL A 181 -8.61 -5.57 20.01
CA VAL A 181 -7.84 -5.11 18.86
C VAL A 181 -6.68 -4.24 19.32
N GLU A 182 -5.47 -4.63 18.96
CA GLU A 182 -4.24 -3.89 19.25
C GLU A 182 -3.67 -3.33 17.94
N TRP A 183 -3.47 -2.01 17.86
CA TRP A 183 -2.86 -1.38 16.68
C TRP A 183 -1.33 -1.45 16.77
N LEU A 184 -0.72 -1.98 15.70
CA LEU A 184 0.73 -2.12 15.57
C LEU A 184 1.40 -0.82 15.11
N THR A 185 0.62 0.07 14.50
CA THR A 185 1.07 1.33 13.90
C THR A 185 0.15 2.47 14.33
N GLY A 186 0.65 3.70 14.19
CA GLY A 186 -0.20 4.88 14.24
C GLY A 186 -1.23 4.90 13.11
N LYS A 187 -2.19 5.82 13.22
CA LYS A 187 -3.16 6.13 12.18
C LYS A 187 -3.28 7.65 12.03
N PRO A 188 -3.17 8.21 10.82
CA PRO A 188 -2.76 7.52 9.59
C PRO A 188 -1.26 7.15 9.61
N ASP A 189 -0.87 6.14 8.84
CA ASP A 189 0.53 5.82 8.52
C ASP A 189 0.66 5.67 7.00
N TYR A 190 1.82 5.99 6.45
CA TYR A 190 2.06 6.09 4.99
C TYR A 190 3.27 5.27 4.54
N LEU A 191 3.64 4.27 5.35
CA LEU A 191 4.77 3.40 5.11
C LEU A 191 4.31 1.98 4.86
N ASP A 192 4.80 1.39 3.77
CA ASP A 192 4.71 -0.05 3.55
C ASP A 192 5.59 -0.78 4.59
N ARG A 193 4.93 -1.47 5.52
CA ARG A 193 5.58 -2.19 6.63
C ARG A 193 5.61 -3.71 6.44
N ARG A 194 5.33 -4.23 5.24
CA ARG A 194 5.31 -5.69 4.97
C ARG A 194 6.63 -6.40 5.30
N ASP A 195 7.78 -5.72 5.15
CA ASP A 195 9.09 -6.28 5.52
C ASP A 195 9.48 -6.01 6.99
N TYR A 196 8.82 -5.03 7.63
CA TYR A 196 8.99 -4.74 9.06
C TYR A 196 8.22 -5.75 9.92
N PHE A 197 7.01 -6.14 9.51
CA PHE A 197 6.22 -7.19 10.14
C PHE A 197 6.31 -8.50 9.34
N LYS A 198 7.36 -9.31 9.60
CA LYS A 198 7.70 -10.44 8.72
C LYS A 198 7.25 -11.81 9.23
N LYS A 199 7.48 -12.08 10.51
CA LYS A 199 7.12 -13.35 11.17
C LYS A 199 6.45 -13.07 12.50
N SER A 200 5.76 -14.07 13.02
CA SER A 200 5.20 -14.03 14.37
C SER A 200 5.33 -15.37 15.08
N LYS A 201 5.29 -15.33 16.40
CA LYS A 201 5.29 -16.51 17.27
C LYS A 201 4.52 -16.24 18.56
N TRP A 202 4.13 -17.33 19.21
CA TRP A 202 3.67 -17.32 20.59
C TRP A 202 4.80 -17.78 21.50
N GLU A 203 5.04 -17.03 22.56
CA GLU A 203 5.87 -17.42 23.71
C GLU A 203 4.98 -17.37 24.93
N GLU A 204 4.48 -18.53 25.35
CA GLU A 204 3.52 -18.65 26.46
C GLU A 204 2.29 -17.74 26.24
N ASN A 205 2.16 -16.68 27.03
CA ASN A 205 1.08 -15.69 26.97
C ASN A 205 1.44 -14.43 26.18
N LYS A 206 2.59 -14.41 25.51
CA LYS A 206 3.09 -13.28 24.73
C LYS A 206 3.03 -13.58 23.23
N PHE A 207 2.33 -12.74 22.48
CA PHE A 207 2.37 -12.76 21.02
C PHE A 207 3.46 -11.81 20.54
N ILE A 208 4.37 -12.30 19.69
CA ILE A 208 5.54 -11.56 19.24
C ILE A 208 5.54 -11.47 17.72
N ILE A 209 5.83 -10.29 17.19
CA ILE A 209 6.09 -10.05 15.76
C ILE A 209 7.55 -9.65 15.60
N THR A 210 8.21 -10.24 14.60
CA THR A 210 9.60 -9.97 14.25
C THR A 210 9.76 -9.46 12.82
N ASN A 211 10.78 -8.65 12.59
CA ASN A 211 11.16 -8.19 11.26
C ASN A 211 11.93 -9.26 10.47
N ARG A 212 12.34 -8.92 9.24
CA ARG A 212 13.11 -9.83 8.37
C ARG A 212 14.43 -10.35 8.97
N LEU A 213 15.01 -9.63 9.93
CA LEU A 213 16.24 -10.00 10.63
C LEU A 213 15.96 -10.87 11.87
N GLY A 214 14.69 -11.16 12.17
CA GLY A 214 14.28 -11.92 13.35
C GLY A 214 14.24 -11.09 14.64
N ILE A 215 14.43 -9.78 14.57
CA ILE A 215 14.37 -8.88 15.73
C ILE A 215 12.91 -8.63 16.09
N GLU A 216 12.57 -8.72 17.38
CA GLU A 216 11.27 -8.33 17.92
C GLU A 216 11.00 -6.85 17.63
N VAL A 217 9.90 -6.57 16.95
CA VAL A 217 9.46 -5.21 16.62
C VAL A 217 8.14 -4.83 17.27
N PHE A 218 7.42 -5.84 17.76
CA PHE A 218 6.19 -5.65 18.52
C PHE A 218 5.91 -6.89 19.34
N SER A 219 5.29 -6.69 20.50
CA SER A 219 4.74 -7.79 21.27
C SER A 219 3.54 -7.37 22.09
N ILE A 220 2.68 -8.35 22.37
CA ILE A 220 1.48 -8.17 23.16
C ILE A 220 1.46 -9.25 24.22
N GLU A 221 1.45 -8.84 25.48
CA GLU A 221 1.19 -9.75 26.60
C GLU A 221 -0.31 -9.89 26.79
N ILE A 222 -0.76 -11.15 26.91
CA ILE A 222 -2.10 -11.45 27.34
C ILE A 222 -2.04 -11.58 28.86
N GLY A 223 -2.66 -10.62 29.54
CA GLY A 223 -2.76 -10.63 31.00
C GLY A 223 -3.32 -11.97 31.48
N MET A 224 -2.75 -12.50 32.55
CA MET A 224 -3.40 -13.58 33.29
C MET A 224 -4.68 -12.98 33.87
N GLU A 225 -5.84 -13.41 33.40
CA GLU A 225 -7.05 -13.27 34.21
C GLU A 225 -6.73 -13.98 35.55
N GLU A 226 -6.71 -13.20 36.63
CA GLU A 226 -6.67 -13.75 37.98
C GLU A 226 -7.88 -14.67 38.12
N SER A 227 -7.57 -15.97 38.31
CA SER A 227 -8.52 -17.04 38.56
C SER A 227 -9.26 -16.87 39.87
#